data_AF-A0A9X3WI04-F1
#
_entry.id   AF-A0A9X3WI04-F1
#
_cell.length_a   1.000
_cell.length_b   1.000
_cell.length_c   1.000
_cell.angle_alpha   90.00
_cell.angle_beta   90.00
_cell.angle_gamma   90.00
#
_symmetry.space_group_name_H-M   'P 1'
#
loop_
_entity.id
_entity.type
_entity.pdbx_description
1 polymer ?
#
loop_
_entity_poly.entity_id
_entity_poly.type
_entity_poly.pdbx_seq_one_letter_code
_entity_poly.pdbx_strand_id
1 'polypeptide(L)'
;MEETLRNEIAAFRFGLIAQIAQRKLHLGEKSALLREIAKGRYTIPGSEKTTVSIRSLERYLKAYEDGGFDALKPQAREKKGSLKTIDPMVLEQAIALRQELPSRSVEQIIRILELEERVPPGKLKPRTLSRYFQEQGWSRRDLNHSIRKAFQQFEHEAANDCWQADTQHTLYLPDPKNPKKRKKA
;
A
#
# COMPACT_ATOMS: atom_id res chain seq x y z
N MET A 1 -8.73 -1.90 -13.83
CA MET A 1 -7.70 -2.38 -14.76
C MET A 1 -8.37 -2.44 -16.11
N GLU A 2 -7.81 -1.79 -17.13
CA GLU A 2 -8.40 -1.82 -18.48
C GLU A 2 -8.40 -3.23 -19.06
N GLU A 3 -9.41 -3.55 -19.86
CA GLU A 3 -9.62 -4.90 -20.40
C GLU A 3 -8.51 -5.30 -21.38
N THR A 4 -7.94 -4.34 -22.11
CA THR A 4 -6.78 -4.50 -23.01
C THR A 4 -5.58 -5.10 -22.27
N LEU A 5 -5.19 -4.49 -21.14
CA LEU A 5 -4.09 -4.96 -20.31
C LEU A 5 -4.37 -6.35 -19.71
N ARG A 6 -5.63 -6.66 -19.37
CA ARG A 6 -6.01 -8.00 -18.86
C ARG A 6 -5.80 -9.07 -19.91
N ASN A 7 -6.16 -8.78 -21.16
CA ASN A 7 -5.96 -9.67 -22.30
C ASN A 7 -4.47 -9.85 -22.61
N GLU A 8 -3.67 -8.78 -22.58
CA GLU A 8 -2.22 -8.86 -22.77
C GLU A 8 -1.54 -9.75 -21.71
N ILE A 9 -1.93 -9.61 -20.45
CA ILE A 9 -1.42 -10.46 -19.37
C ILE A 9 -1.82 -11.92 -19.58
N ALA A 10 -3.06 -12.19 -20.03
CA ALA A 10 -3.51 -13.55 -20.32
C ALA A 10 -2.75 -14.16 -21.51
N ALA A 11 -2.53 -13.39 -22.58
CA ALA A 11 -1.76 -13.80 -23.74
C ALA A 11 -0.30 -14.13 -23.37
N PHE A 12 0.33 -13.28 -22.55
CA PHE A 12 1.66 -13.53 -22.00
C PHE A 12 1.71 -14.84 -21.19
N ARG A 13 0.76 -15.03 -20.26
CA ARG A 13 0.67 -16.26 -19.44
C ARG A 13 0.47 -17.49 -20.29
N PHE A 14 -0.40 -17.41 -21.30
CA PHE A 14 -0.63 -18.50 -22.23
C PHE A 14 0.63 -18.84 -23.03
N GLY A 15 1.35 -17.83 -23.53
CA GLY A 15 2.62 -18.02 -24.23
C GLY A 15 3.66 -18.80 -23.42
N LEU A 16 3.72 -18.60 -22.10
CA LEU A 16 4.60 -19.37 -21.21
C LEU A 16 4.19 -20.84 -21.08
N ILE A 17 2.89 -21.13 -21.02
CA ILE A 17 2.40 -22.50 -20.76
C ILE A 17 2.01 -23.26 -22.04
N ALA A 18 1.95 -22.61 -23.20
CA ALA A 18 1.43 -23.19 -24.44
C ALA A 18 2.13 -24.51 -24.82
N GLN A 19 3.45 -24.56 -24.69
CA GLN A 19 4.24 -25.76 -24.99
C GLN A 19 3.89 -26.96 -24.09
N ILE A 20 3.42 -26.68 -22.87
CA ILE A 20 3.03 -27.70 -21.88
C ILE A 20 1.55 -28.06 -22.03
N ALA A 21 0.69 -27.06 -22.30
CA ALA A 21 -0.76 -27.24 -22.38
C ALA A 21 -1.21 -27.99 -23.65
N GLN A 22 -0.49 -27.85 -24.76
CA GLN A 22 -0.89 -28.41 -26.07
C GLN A 22 -0.34 -29.82 -26.33
N ARG A 23 0.57 -30.32 -25.49
CA ARG A 23 1.28 -31.60 -25.71
C ARG A 23 0.93 -32.60 -24.62
N LYS A 24 0.74 -33.86 -24.99
CA LYS A 24 0.77 -34.97 -24.03
C LYS A 24 2.23 -35.22 -23.65
N LEU A 25 2.61 -34.87 -22.42
CA LEU A 25 3.96 -35.02 -21.91
C LEU A 25 4.10 -36.31 -21.09
N HIS A 26 5.27 -36.95 -21.17
CA HIS A 26 5.61 -38.09 -20.33
C HIS A 26 5.91 -37.68 -18.88
N LEU A 27 5.98 -38.67 -17.97
CA LEU A 27 6.33 -38.42 -16.56
C LEU A 27 7.68 -37.68 -16.46
N GLY A 28 7.70 -36.56 -15.74
CA GLY A 28 8.91 -35.78 -15.46
C GLY A 28 9.25 -34.70 -16.51
N GLU A 29 8.81 -34.83 -17.76
CA GLU A 29 9.05 -33.84 -18.82
C GLU A 29 8.38 -32.49 -18.50
N LYS A 30 7.17 -32.54 -17.94
CA LYS A 30 6.42 -31.37 -17.47
C LYS A 30 7.25 -30.56 -16.47
N SER A 31 7.81 -31.21 -15.46
CA SER A 31 8.62 -30.55 -14.44
C SER A 31 9.94 -30.00 -14.98
N ALA A 32 10.55 -30.68 -15.95
CA ALA A 32 11.76 -30.19 -16.62
C ALA A 32 11.47 -28.91 -17.43
N LEU A 33 10.41 -28.90 -18.23
CA LEU A 33 10.00 -27.73 -19.02
C LEU A 33 9.65 -26.54 -18.14
N LEU A 34 8.91 -26.75 -17.04
CA LEU A 34 8.60 -25.68 -16.08
C LEU A 34 9.87 -25.07 -15.48
N ARG A 35 10.90 -25.88 -15.19
CA ARG A 35 12.19 -25.38 -14.69
C ARG A 35 12.93 -24.57 -15.75
N GLU A 36 12.92 -25.01 -17.01
CA GLU A 36 13.55 -24.27 -18.11
C GLU A 36 12.86 -22.93 -18.35
N ILE A 37 11.53 -22.90 -18.39
CA ILE A 37 10.76 -21.66 -18.54
C ILE A 37 11.02 -20.72 -17.34
N ALA A 38 11.09 -21.24 -16.12
CA ALA A 38 11.34 -20.42 -14.94
C ALA A 38 12.74 -19.76 -14.90
N LYS A 39 13.72 -20.27 -15.66
CA LYS A 39 15.05 -19.65 -15.79
C LYS A 39 15.06 -18.43 -16.71
N GLY A 40 14.03 -18.27 -17.55
CA GLY A 40 13.92 -17.17 -18.51
C GLY A 40 13.72 -15.80 -17.87
N ARG A 41 14.09 -14.75 -18.60
CA ARG A 41 13.72 -13.37 -18.31
C ARG A 41 12.66 -12.90 -19.30
N TYR A 42 11.66 -12.19 -18.78
CA TYR A 42 10.47 -11.81 -19.52
C TYR A 42 10.10 -10.36 -19.28
N THR A 43 9.51 -9.72 -20.30
CA THR A 43 8.80 -8.46 -20.14
C THR A 43 7.35 -8.79 -19.78
N ILE A 44 7.00 -8.64 -18.51
CA ILE A 44 5.66 -8.98 -18.01
C ILE A 44 4.74 -7.76 -18.13
N PRO A 45 3.64 -7.82 -18.90
CA PRO A 45 2.73 -6.70 -19.04
C PRO A 45 2.18 -6.25 -17.67
N GLY A 46 2.22 -4.95 -17.39
CA GLY A 46 1.70 -4.36 -16.15
C GLY A 46 2.49 -4.72 -14.87
N SER A 47 3.74 -5.17 -14.98
CA SER A 47 4.58 -5.54 -13.83
C SER A 47 6.05 -5.19 -14.08
N GLU A 48 6.74 -4.66 -13.06
CA GLU A 48 8.19 -4.41 -13.10
C GLU A 48 9.02 -5.69 -12.92
N LYS A 49 8.38 -6.81 -12.57
CA LYS A 49 9.05 -8.10 -12.44
C LYS A 49 9.50 -8.65 -13.79
N THR A 50 10.67 -9.26 -13.79
CA THR A 50 11.30 -9.84 -15.00
C THR A 50 11.37 -11.36 -14.98
N THR A 51 10.99 -12.02 -13.89
CA THR A 51 11.07 -13.48 -13.72
C THR A 51 9.74 -14.08 -13.28
N VAL A 52 9.53 -15.36 -13.61
CA VAL A 52 8.32 -16.11 -13.24
C VAL A 52 8.74 -17.38 -12.50
N SER A 53 8.17 -17.60 -11.31
CA SER A 53 8.45 -18.80 -10.52
C SER A 53 7.73 -20.04 -11.06
N ILE A 54 8.30 -21.22 -10.81
CA ILE A 54 7.69 -22.52 -11.13
C ILE A 54 6.26 -22.61 -10.59
N ARG A 55 6.05 -22.23 -9.32
CA ARG A 55 4.73 -22.21 -8.68
C ARG A 55 3.72 -21.31 -9.42
N SER A 56 4.18 -20.25 -10.06
CA SER A 56 3.30 -19.39 -10.87
C SER A 56 2.92 -20.04 -12.19
N LEU A 57 3.87 -20.72 -12.85
CA LEU A 57 3.61 -21.49 -14.07
C LEU A 57 2.63 -22.64 -13.80
N GLU A 58 2.80 -23.39 -12.71
CA GLU A 58 1.86 -24.44 -12.28
C GLU A 58 0.45 -23.88 -12.06
N ARG A 59 0.35 -22.72 -11.41
CA ARG A 59 -0.93 -22.03 -11.20
C ARG A 59 -1.57 -21.60 -12.52
N TYR A 60 -0.80 -21.10 -13.48
CA TYR A 60 -1.32 -20.73 -14.80
C TYR A 60 -1.81 -21.95 -15.57
N LEU A 61 -1.05 -23.04 -15.53
CA LEU A 61 -1.46 -24.28 -16.19
C LEU A 61 -2.78 -24.81 -15.62
N LYS A 62 -2.88 -24.89 -14.29
CA LYS A 62 -4.12 -25.31 -13.63
C LYS A 62 -5.30 -24.40 -13.99
N ALA A 63 -5.10 -23.08 -13.97
CA ALA A 63 -6.15 -22.13 -14.34
C ALA A 63 -6.61 -22.34 -15.79
N TYR A 64 -5.68 -22.61 -16.70
CA TYR A 64 -6.00 -22.89 -18.11
C TYR A 64 -6.73 -24.23 -18.29
N GLU A 65 -6.33 -25.27 -17.55
CA GLU A 65 -7.03 -26.57 -17.55
C GLU A 65 -8.47 -26.44 -17.01
N ASP A 66 -8.67 -25.64 -15.96
CA ASP A 66 -9.97 -25.49 -15.29
C ASP A 66 -10.94 -24.56 -16.05
N GLY A 67 -10.44 -23.53 -16.74
CA GLY A 67 -11.28 -22.47 -17.31
C GLY A 67 -10.75 -21.79 -18.57
N GLY A 68 -9.82 -22.43 -19.27
CA GLY A 68 -9.31 -21.98 -20.56
C GLY A 68 -8.59 -20.62 -20.51
N PHE A 69 -8.64 -19.88 -21.62
CA PHE A 69 -7.93 -18.61 -21.76
C PHE A 69 -8.43 -17.53 -20.79
N ASP A 70 -9.74 -17.43 -20.58
CA ASP A 70 -10.32 -16.41 -19.69
C ASP A 70 -9.88 -16.58 -18.23
N ALA A 71 -9.64 -17.81 -17.79
CA ALA A 71 -9.11 -18.08 -16.45
C ALA A 71 -7.66 -17.59 -16.25
N LEU A 72 -6.91 -17.33 -17.32
CA LEU A 72 -5.58 -16.71 -17.24
C LEU A 72 -5.64 -15.20 -17.05
N LYS A 73 -6.79 -14.55 -17.27
CA LYS A 73 -6.92 -13.11 -17.05
C LYS A 73 -6.75 -12.79 -15.56
N PRO A 74 -6.09 -11.68 -15.20
CA PRO A 74 -6.09 -11.21 -13.83
C PRO A 74 -7.53 -11.07 -13.32
N GLN A 75 -7.84 -11.77 -12.23
CA GLN A 75 -9.12 -11.58 -11.56
C GLN A 75 -9.09 -10.26 -10.81
N ALA A 76 -10.12 -9.45 -11.03
CA ALA A 76 -10.34 -8.28 -10.21
C ALA A 76 -10.59 -8.77 -8.78
N ARG A 77 -9.69 -8.43 -7.86
CA ARG A 77 -9.99 -8.63 -6.45
C ARG A 77 -11.14 -7.68 -6.13
N GLU A 78 -12.34 -8.22 -5.96
CA GLU A 78 -13.40 -7.47 -5.31
C GLU A 78 -12.84 -6.98 -3.98
N LYS A 79 -12.84 -5.66 -3.77
CA LYS A 79 -12.43 -5.05 -2.50
C LYS A 79 -13.43 -5.49 -1.41
N LYS A 80 -13.32 -6.72 -0.94
CA LYS A 80 -14.12 -7.24 0.17
C LYS A 80 -13.69 -6.51 1.44
N GLY A 81 -14.64 -5.74 2.00
CA GLY A 81 -14.87 -5.79 3.44
C GLY A 81 -14.15 -4.78 4.32
N SER A 82 -14.29 -3.48 4.08
CA SER A 82 -14.34 -2.60 5.27
C SER A 82 -15.36 -1.49 5.18
N LEU A 83 -15.66 -1.00 3.97
CA LEU A 83 -16.57 0.14 3.80
C LEU A 83 -18.01 -0.29 3.50
N LYS A 84 -18.21 -1.44 2.85
CA LYS A 84 -19.56 -1.95 2.53
C LYS A 84 -20.43 -2.25 3.75
N THR A 85 -19.82 -2.48 4.92
CA THR A 85 -20.53 -2.77 6.18
C THR A 85 -20.91 -1.50 6.93
N ILE A 86 -20.32 -0.36 6.56
CA ILE A 86 -20.58 0.93 7.20
C ILE A 86 -21.63 1.66 6.38
N ASP A 87 -22.58 2.28 7.08
CA ASP A 87 -23.60 3.12 6.46
C ASP A 87 -22.93 4.25 5.66
N PRO A 88 -23.24 4.41 4.36
CA PRO A 88 -22.73 5.51 3.54
C PRO A 88 -22.95 6.89 4.17
N MET A 89 -24.06 7.09 4.87
CA MET A 89 -24.39 8.37 5.51
C MET A 89 -23.38 8.74 6.61
N VAL A 90 -22.88 7.74 7.34
CA VAL A 90 -21.83 7.93 8.36
C VAL A 90 -20.50 8.32 7.71
N LEU A 91 -20.19 7.76 6.55
CA LEU A 91 -18.96 8.04 5.83
C LEU A 91 -18.95 9.45 5.23
N GLU A 92 -20.09 9.90 4.69
CA GLU A 92 -20.27 11.28 4.22
C GLU A 92 -20.12 12.29 5.36
N GLN A 93 -20.74 12.02 6.52
CA GLN A 93 -20.58 12.88 7.70
C GLN A 93 -19.12 12.92 8.17
N ALA A 94 -18.41 11.79 8.12
CA ALA A 94 -16.99 11.76 8.48
C ALA A 94 -16.13 12.63 7.54
N ILE A 95 -16.48 12.72 6.25
CA ILE A 95 -15.84 13.66 5.31
C ILE A 95 -16.21 15.10 5.65
N ALA A 96 -17.48 15.40 5.94
CA ALA A 96 -17.90 16.75 6.34
C ALA A 96 -17.12 17.22 7.58
N LEU A 97 -17.02 16.38 8.61
CA LEU A 97 -16.23 16.65 9.82
C LEU A 97 -14.73 16.86 9.52
N ARG A 98 -14.18 16.17 8.51
CA ARG A 98 -12.80 16.37 8.07
C ARG A 98 -12.62 17.68 7.30
N GLN A 99 -13.60 18.07 6.50
CA GLN A 99 -13.59 19.31 5.70
C GLN A 99 -13.66 20.55 6.58
N GLU A 100 -14.53 20.54 7.59
CA GLU A 100 -14.66 21.63 8.56
C GLU A 100 -13.35 21.95 9.28
N LEU A 101 -12.59 20.92 9.66
CA LEU A 101 -11.30 21.08 10.32
C LEU A 101 -10.31 19.99 9.90
N PRO A 102 -9.48 20.26 8.87
CA PRO A 102 -8.53 19.29 8.31
C PRO A 102 -7.52 18.71 9.32
N SER A 103 -7.23 19.44 10.40
CA SER A 103 -6.30 19.00 11.46
C SER A 103 -6.87 17.87 12.34
N ARG A 104 -8.20 17.65 12.34
CA ARG A 104 -8.84 16.59 13.15
C ARG A 104 -8.22 15.22 12.86
N SER A 105 -7.94 14.47 13.91
CA SER A 105 -7.49 13.09 13.79
C SER A 105 -8.64 12.16 13.43
N VAL A 106 -8.31 10.98 12.91
CA VAL A 106 -9.32 9.96 12.59
C VAL A 106 -10.04 9.52 13.86
N GLU A 107 -9.33 9.41 14.97
CA GLU A 107 -9.85 9.08 16.30
C GLU A 107 -10.80 10.15 16.81
N GLN A 108 -10.49 11.43 16.60
CA GLN A 108 -11.38 12.54 16.97
C GLN A 108 -12.67 12.52 16.16
N ILE A 109 -12.60 12.26 14.85
CA ILE A 109 -13.78 12.15 13.99
C ILE A 109 -14.64 10.97 14.44
N ILE A 110 -14.04 9.81 14.73
CA ILE A 110 -14.78 8.66 15.29
C ILE A 110 -15.44 9.04 16.61
N ARG A 111 -14.72 9.73 17.50
CA ARG A 111 -15.27 10.15 18.79
C ARG A 111 -16.47 11.08 18.65
N ILE A 112 -16.43 12.03 17.71
CA ILE A 112 -17.55 12.92 17.42
C ILE A 112 -18.76 12.11 16.93
N LEU A 113 -18.55 11.20 15.98
CA LEU A 113 -19.63 10.34 15.45
C LEU A 113 -20.24 9.41 16.50
N GLU A 114 -19.44 8.95 17.47
CA GLU A 114 -19.92 8.18 18.62
C GLU A 114 -20.71 9.05 19.60
N LEU A 115 -20.28 10.30 19.85
CA LEU A 115 -20.97 11.25 20.73
C LEU A 115 -22.30 11.74 20.13
N GLU A 116 -22.39 11.84 18.81
CA GLU A 116 -23.62 12.18 18.08
C GLU A 116 -24.56 10.97 17.90
N GLU A 117 -24.26 9.83 18.52
CA GLU A 117 -25.00 8.57 18.46
C GLU A 117 -25.20 8.02 17.03
N ARG A 118 -24.42 8.49 16.06
CA ARG A 118 -24.46 8.03 14.66
C ARG A 118 -23.82 6.67 14.48
N VAL A 119 -22.87 6.33 15.36
CA VAL A 119 -22.15 5.07 15.33
C VAL A 119 -22.00 4.52 16.75
N PRO A 120 -22.38 3.24 16.99
CA PRO A 120 -22.08 2.58 18.26
C PRO A 120 -20.57 2.54 18.56
N PRO A 121 -20.17 2.71 19.83
CA PRO A 121 -18.76 2.68 20.22
C PRO A 121 -18.02 1.46 19.68
N GLY A 122 -16.89 1.71 19.01
CA GLY A 122 -16.04 0.64 18.50
C GLY A 122 -16.53 -0.09 17.23
N LYS A 123 -17.71 0.26 16.67
CA LYS A 123 -18.18 -0.23 15.36
C LYS A 123 -17.31 0.30 14.22
N LEU A 124 -16.94 1.58 14.27
CA LEU A 124 -16.05 2.21 13.30
C LEU A 124 -14.60 2.15 13.80
N LYS A 125 -13.74 1.41 13.10
CA LYS A 125 -12.31 1.30 13.44
C LYS A 125 -11.49 2.43 12.78
N PRO A 126 -10.49 3.00 13.46
CA PRO A 126 -9.61 4.03 12.89
C PRO A 126 -8.97 3.63 11.57
N ARG A 127 -8.49 2.38 11.46
CA ARG A 127 -7.88 1.87 10.22
C ARG A 127 -8.86 1.89 9.04
N THR A 128 -10.13 1.59 9.30
CA THR A 128 -11.18 1.59 8.27
C THR A 128 -11.46 3.00 7.77
N LEU A 129 -11.66 3.95 8.69
CA LEU A 129 -11.94 5.34 8.34
C LEU A 129 -10.72 6.03 7.71
N SER A 130 -9.51 5.74 8.19
CA SER A 130 -8.27 6.25 7.58
C SER A 130 -8.10 5.76 6.14
N ARG A 131 -8.43 4.48 5.87
CA ARG A 131 -8.39 3.93 4.51
C ARG A 131 -9.43 4.59 3.62
N TYR A 132 -10.63 4.82 4.14
CA TYR A 132 -11.68 5.55 3.42
C TYR A 132 -11.21 6.94 3.00
N PHE A 133 -10.66 7.72 3.94
CA PHE A 133 -10.13 9.04 3.63
C PHE A 133 -9.03 8.98 2.56
N GLN A 134 -8.14 8.00 2.60
CA GLN A 134 -7.12 7.83 1.57
C GLN A 134 -7.73 7.52 0.18
N GLU A 135 -8.74 6.66 0.11
CA GLU A 135 -9.41 6.35 -1.17
C GLU A 135 -10.19 7.55 -1.73
N GLN A 136 -10.65 8.46 -0.86
CA GLN A 136 -11.39 9.67 -1.24
C GLN A 136 -10.49 10.92 -1.38
N GLY A 137 -9.16 10.79 -1.23
CA GLY A 137 -8.22 11.93 -1.33
C GLY A 137 -8.24 12.89 -0.13
N TRP A 138 -8.78 12.48 1.01
CA TRP A 138 -8.83 13.22 2.27
C TRP A 138 -7.80 12.75 3.30
N SER A 139 -6.74 12.05 2.87
CA SER A 139 -5.68 11.67 3.79
C SER A 139 -4.93 12.91 4.28
N ARG A 140 -4.28 12.81 5.45
CA ARG A 140 -3.40 13.90 5.94
C ARG A 140 -2.31 14.27 4.94
N ARG A 141 -1.84 13.29 4.15
CA ARG A 141 -0.82 13.53 3.12
C ARG A 141 -1.40 14.36 1.98
N ASP A 142 -2.61 14.05 1.53
CA ASP A 142 -3.28 14.77 0.44
C ASP A 142 -3.60 16.21 0.86
N LEU A 143 -4.10 16.39 2.10
CA LEU A 143 -4.36 17.70 2.71
C LEU A 143 -3.08 18.52 2.96
N ASN A 144 -1.97 17.87 3.31
CA ASN A 144 -0.68 18.55 3.43
C ASN A 144 -0.10 18.91 2.06
N HIS A 145 -0.43 18.16 1.00
CA HIS A 145 0.07 18.45 -0.33
C HIS A 145 -0.58 19.70 -0.95
N SER A 146 -1.83 20.02 -0.55
CA SER A 146 -2.50 21.27 -0.92
C SER A 146 -1.93 22.49 -0.18
N ILE A 147 -1.32 22.28 0.99
CA ILE A 147 -0.50 23.30 1.64
C ILE A 147 0.86 23.29 0.94
N ARG A 148 0.98 24.04 -0.16
CA ARG A 148 2.29 24.43 -0.70
C ARG A 148 3.00 25.21 0.40
N LYS A 149 3.77 24.53 1.26
CA LYS A 149 4.81 25.18 2.03
C LYS A 149 5.75 25.78 0.99
N ALA A 150 5.65 27.09 0.79
CA ALA A 150 6.65 27.83 0.06
C ALA A 150 7.94 27.68 0.87
N PHE A 151 8.78 26.74 0.48
CA PHE A 151 10.14 26.67 0.98
C PHE A 151 10.85 27.89 0.39
N GLN A 152 11.09 28.89 1.22
CA GLN A 152 11.98 29.98 0.85
C GLN A 152 13.42 29.49 1.01
N GLN A 153 14.31 29.97 0.15
CA GLN A 153 15.73 29.74 0.36
C GLN A 153 16.14 30.41 1.67
N PHE A 154 16.87 29.67 2.50
CA PHE A 154 17.45 30.20 3.72
C PHE A 154 18.73 30.96 3.34
N GLU A 155 18.59 32.24 3.02
CA GLU A 155 19.65 33.11 2.50
C GLU A 155 19.87 34.33 3.40
N HIS A 156 21.13 34.74 3.47
CA HIS A 156 21.59 35.93 4.19
C HIS A 156 22.58 36.70 3.32
N GLU A 157 22.62 38.03 3.46
CA GLU A 157 23.31 38.92 2.53
C GLU A 157 24.83 38.91 2.73
N ALA A 158 25.29 38.79 3.97
CA ALA A 158 26.69 38.80 4.35
C ALA A 158 27.04 37.68 5.36
N ALA A 159 28.34 37.42 5.50
CA ALA A 159 28.85 36.55 6.56
C ALA A 159 28.51 37.14 7.94
N ASN A 160 28.10 36.29 8.88
CA ASN A 160 27.64 36.64 10.24
C ASN A 160 26.26 37.30 10.37
N ASP A 161 25.46 37.39 9.31
CA ASP A 161 24.08 37.88 9.37
C ASP A 161 23.11 36.91 10.10
N CYS A 162 23.44 35.63 10.14
CA CYS A 162 22.70 34.63 10.93
C CYS A 162 23.63 33.65 11.60
N TRP A 163 23.38 33.45 12.89
CA TRP A 163 24.09 32.51 13.74
C TRP A 163 23.11 31.43 14.16
N GLN A 164 23.27 30.23 13.61
CA GLN A 164 22.57 29.06 14.09
C GLN A 164 23.44 28.38 15.13
N ALA A 165 22.90 28.24 16.33
CA ALA A 165 23.49 27.43 17.38
C ALA A 165 22.60 26.20 17.59
N ASP A 166 23.23 25.03 17.61
CA ASP A 166 22.60 23.79 18.06
C ASP A 166 23.31 23.28 19.31
N THR A 167 22.58 22.59 20.18
CA THR A 167 23.14 22.06 21.43
C THR A 167 23.03 20.54 21.48
N GLN A 168 24.21 19.92 21.40
CA GLN A 168 24.48 18.54 21.79
C GLN A 168 24.07 18.22 23.23
N HIS A 169 23.04 17.41 23.50
CA HIS A 169 23.06 16.66 24.77
C HIS A 169 24.14 15.59 24.68
N THR A 170 25.17 15.70 25.51
CA THR A 170 26.28 14.75 25.58
C THR A 170 25.85 13.50 26.35
N LEU A 171 26.76 12.86 27.08
CA LEU A 171 26.49 11.59 27.74
C LEU A 171 25.90 11.79 29.13
N TYR A 172 25.09 10.83 29.56
CA TYR A 172 24.71 10.71 30.97
C TYR A 172 25.80 9.97 31.72
N LEU A 173 26.49 10.67 32.62
CA LEU A 173 27.52 10.11 33.50
C LEU A 173 26.89 9.63 34.81
N PRO A 174 27.42 8.56 35.44
CA PRO A 174 27.01 8.17 36.79
C PRO A 174 27.21 9.32 37.78
N ASP A 175 26.25 9.56 38.68
CA ASP A 175 26.38 10.58 39.72
C ASP A 175 27.45 10.14 40.74
N PRO A 176 28.52 10.92 40.95
CA PRO A 176 29.59 10.56 41.89
C PRO A 176 29.11 10.43 43.35
N LYS A 177 27.97 11.06 43.70
CA LYS A 177 27.36 10.93 45.03
C LYS A 177 26.28 9.84 45.10
N ASN A 178 25.78 9.36 43.96
CA ASN A 178 24.75 8.32 43.92
C ASN A 178 24.90 7.42 42.66
N PRO A 179 25.57 6.25 42.79
CA PRO A 179 25.84 5.36 41.66
C PRO A 179 24.60 4.84 40.91
N LYS A 180 23.41 4.90 41.53
CA LYS A 180 22.13 4.47 40.91
C LYS A 180 21.46 5.55 40.07
N LYS A 181 21.96 6.79 40.10
CA LYS A 181 21.44 7.91 39.31
C LYS A 181 22.48 8.32 38.28
N ARG A 182 22.01 8.71 37.09
CA ARG A 182 22.87 9.29 36.06
C ARG A 182 22.54 10.78 35.94
N LYS A 183 23.57 11.61 35.89
CA LYS A 183 23.47 13.05 35.62
C LYS A 183 23.97 13.35 34.22
N LYS A 184 23.39 14.37 33.61
CA LYS A 184 23.85 14.89 32.35
C LYS A 184 25.20 15.59 32.58
N ALA A 185 26.20 15.24 31.77
CA ALA A 185 27.50 15.90 31.79
C ALA A 185 27.41 17.35 31.32
#